data_AF-A0A1G0SMP6-F1
#
_entry.id   AF-A0A1G0SMP6-F1
#
_cell.length_a   1.000
_cell.length_b   1.000
_cell.length_c   1.000
_cell.angle_alpha   90.00
_cell.angle_beta   90.00
_cell.angle_gamma   90.00
#
_symmetry.space_group_name_H-M   'P 1'
#
loop_
_entity.id
_entity.type
_entity.pdbx_description
1 polymer ?
#
loop_
_entity_poly.entity_id
_entity_poly.type
_entity_poly.pdbx_seq_one_letter_code
_entity_poly.pdbx_strand_id
1 'polypeptide(L)'
;MAKKWEIEGLDDHKLFCDSAKIIMSQRLEHLLIVIRDFFANETVENLHQVRIALRRVRYNMEIFISCFDKKKFSSLYKQIEYLQDFSGKIRDLDILAQNMNSLKEEKIRVTKTMFKRIGEQKENFNENLKLELMKFTHSKALSNFQKLLSY
;
A
#
# COMPACT_ATOMS: atom_id res chain seq x y z
N MET A 1 -11.53 -13.33 16.35
CA MET A 1 -10.76 -12.49 15.41
C MET A 1 -10.64 -11.11 16.05
N ALA A 2 -9.41 -10.66 16.34
CA ALA A 2 -9.17 -9.30 16.84
C ALA A 2 -9.70 -8.26 15.84
N LYS A 3 -10.25 -7.16 16.33
CA LYS A 3 -10.84 -6.12 15.48
C LYS A 3 -9.75 -5.52 14.58
N LYS A 4 -10.12 -5.04 13.38
CA LYS A 4 -9.21 -4.46 12.35
C LYS A 4 -8.35 -3.27 12.86
N TRP A 5 -8.68 -2.74 14.03
CA TRP A 5 -8.05 -1.61 14.73
C TRP A 5 -7.39 -1.97 16.06
N GLU A 6 -7.55 -3.20 16.56
CA GLU A 6 -6.84 -3.64 17.77
C GLU A 6 -5.37 -3.88 17.41
N ILE A 7 -4.47 -3.30 18.22
CA ILE A 7 -3.04 -3.54 18.15
C ILE A 7 -2.71 -4.35 19.41
N GLU A 8 -2.30 -5.60 19.23
CA GLU A 8 -1.96 -6.46 20.35
C GLU A 8 -0.71 -5.93 21.08
N GLY A 9 -0.71 -5.97 22.42
CA GLY A 9 0.43 -5.56 23.22
C GLY A 9 0.57 -4.04 23.47
N LEU A 10 -0.44 -3.23 23.11
CA LEU A 10 -0.56 -1.87 23.64
C LEU A 10 -1.11 -1.90 25.07
N ASP A 11 -0.58 -1.02 25.92
CA ASP A 11 -0.98 -0.82 27.31
C ASP A 11 -0.76 0.66 27.68
N ASP A 12 -1.56 1.17 28.62
CA ASP A 12 -1.61 2.58 29.02
C ASP A 12 -0.30 3.04 29.70
N HIS A 13 0.51 2.10 30.16
CA HIS A 13 1.79 2.37 30.81
C HIS A 13 2.98 2.48 29.84
N LYS A 14 2.78 2.21 28.53
CA LYS A 14 3.87 2.26 27.55
C LYS A 14 4.17 3.69 27.08
N LEU A 15 5.46 4.00 26.94
CA LEU A 15 5.88 5.27 26.34
C LEU A 15 5.43 5.34 24.88
N PHE A 16 5.17 6.57 24.42
CA PHE A 16 4.72 6.83 23.05
C PHE A 16 5.57 6.14 21.97
N CYS A 17 6.90 6.18 22.11
CA CYS A 17 7.80 5.57 21.13
C CYS A 17 7.91 4.05 21.23
N ASP A 18 7.62 3.45 22.38
CA ASP A 18 7.53 1.99 22.50
C ASP A 18 6.23 1.49 21.86
N SER A 19 5.13 2.20 22.09
CA SER A 19 3.85 1.97 21.40
C SER A 19 4.01 2.13 19.87
N ALA A 20 4.76 3.14 19.42
CA ALA A 20 5.04 3.35 18.00
C ALA A 20 5.74 2.14 17.35
N LYS A 21 6.72 1.52 18.03
CA LYS A 21 7.40 0.32 17.52
C LYS A 21 6.43 -0.86 17.35
N ILE A 22 5.57 -1.09 18.34
CA ILE A 22 4.58 -2.18 18.30
C ILE A 22 3.61 -1.97 17.14
N ILE A 23 3.05 -0.77 17.02
CA ILE A 23 2.11 -0.42 15.96
C ILE A 23 2.78 -0.58 14.59
N MET A 24 3.97 0.00 14.41
CA MET A 24 4.70 -0.08 13.14
C MET A 24 5.05 -1.52 12.75
N SER A 25 5.42 -2.36 13.71
CA SER A 25 5.69 -3.79 13.48
C SER A 25 4.47 -4.50 12.91
N GLN A 26 3.32 -4.40 13.59
CA GLN A 26 2.09 -5.05 13.14
C GLN A 26 1.57 -4.50 11.81
N ARG A 27 1.70 -3.18 11.57
CA ARG A 27 1.27 -2.58 10.30
C ARG A 27 2.14 -3.03 9.13
N LEU A 28 3.46 -3.15 9.33
CA LEU A 28 4.35 -3.67 8.30
C LEU A 28 4.17 -5.16 8.07
N GLU A 29 3.99 -5.95 9.13
CA GLU A 29 3.68 -7.37 9.01
C GLU A 29 2.40 -7.59 8.21
N HIS A 30 1.32 -6.87 8.55
CA HIS A 30 0.07 -6.93 7.80
C HIS A 30 0.25 -6.50 6.33
N LEU A 31 1.06 -5.47 6.05
CA LEU A 31 1.39 -5.09 4.67
C LEU A 31 2.05 -6.25 3.91
N LEU A 32 2.99 -6.95 4.51
CA LEU A 32 3.67 -8.08 3.88
C LEU A 32 2.73 -9.27 3.64
N ILE A 33 1.78 -9.51 4.55
CA ILE A 33 0.74 -10.53 4.38
C ILE A 33 -0.14 -10.20 3.17
N VAL A 34 -0.70 -9.00 3.08
CA VAL A 34 -1.58 -8.65 1.96
C VAL A 34 -0.84 -8.58 0.62
N ILE A 35 0.45 -8.22 0.61
CA ILE A 35 1.29 -8.30 -0.59
C ILE A 35 1.45 -9.76 -1.03
N ARG A 36 1.69 -10.69 -0.09
CA ARG A 36 1.76 -12.13 -0.38
C ARG A 36 0.45 -12.65 -0.96
N ASP A 37 -0.68 -12.28 -0.36
CA ASP A 37 -2.01 -12.70 -0.82
C ASP A 37 -2.32 -12.15 -2.22
N PHE A 38 -1.89 -10.93 -2.53
CA PHE A 38 -1.97 -10.37 -3.87
C PHE A 38 -1.14 -11.15 -4.90
N PHE A 39 0.08 -11.56 -4.56
CA PHE A 39 0.89 -12.42 -5.45
C PHE A 39 0.32 -13.84 -5.59
N ALA A 40 -0.37 -14.35 -4.57
CA ALA A 40 -1.04 -15.65 -4.65
C ALA A 40 -2.30 -15.60 -5.52
N ASN A 41 -3.03 -14.47 -5.50
CA ASN A 41 -4.23 -14.27 -6.29
C ASN A 41 -4.39 -12.80 -6.68
N GLU A 42 -4.16 -12.46 -7.95
CA GLU A 42 -4.08 -11.08 -8.47
C GLU A 42 -5.48 -10.44 -8.67
N THR A 43 -6.34 -10.49 -7.65
CA THR A 43 -7.68 -9.91 -7.69
C THR A 43 -7.68 -8.40 -7.40
N VAL A 44 -8.73 -7.72 -7.87
CA VAL A 44 -8.99 -6.31 -7.54
C VAL A 44 -9.09 -6.09 -6.02
N GLU A 45 -9.66 -7.06 -5.30
CA GLU A 45 -9.82 -6.98 -3.85
C GLU A 45 -8.48 -7.11 -3.13
N ASN A 46 -7.62 -8.06 -3.52
CA ASN A 46 -6.30 -8.17 -2.93
C ASN A 46 -5.45 -6.92 -3.19
N LEU A 47 -5.53 -6.36 -4.40
CA LEU A 47 -4.90 -5.08 -4.69
C LEU A 47 -5.48 -3.94 -3.83
N HIS A 48 -6.78 -3.95 -3.58
CA HIS A 48 -7.42 -2.98 -2.68
C HIS A 48 -6.89 -3.12 -1.23
N GLN A 49 -6.71 -4.33 -0.72
CA GLN A 49 -6.11 -4.57 0.61
C GLN A 49 -4.66 -4.08 0.69
N VAL A 50 -3.85 -4.29 -0.36
CA VAL A 50 -2.49 -3.71 -0.44
C VAL A 50 -2.53 -2.18 -0.34
N ARG A 51 -3.42 -1.51 -1.07
CA ARG A 51 -3.59 -0.04 -0.99
C ARG A 51 -3.95 0.43 0.42
N ILE A 52 -4.90 -0.25 1.07
CA ILE A 52 -5.29 0.06 2.45
C ILE A 52 -4.09 -0.10 3.39
N ALA A 53 -3.33 -1.18 3.27
CA ALA A 53 -2.18 -1.44 4.11
C ALA A 53 -1.06 -0.40 3.91
N LEU A 54 -0.73 -0.04 2.66
CA LEU A 54 0.23 1.01 2.34
C LEU A 54 -0.16 2.34 2.99
N ARG A 55 -1.42 2.76 2.82
CA ARG A 55 -1.94 3.99 3.43
C ARG A 55 -1.83 3.99 4.95
N ARG A 56 -2.15 2.85 5.59
CA ARG A 56 -2.04 2.69 7.04
C ARG A 56 -0.59 2.78 7.51
N VAL A 57 0.34 2.15 6.81
CA VAL A 57 1.77 2.25 7.14
C VAL A 57 2.22 3.70 7.01
N ARG A 58 1.94 4.37 5.88
CA ARG A 58 2.33 5.77 5.64
C ARG A 58 1.86 6.71 6.75
N TYR A 59 0.58 6.67 7.11
CA TYR A 59 0.03 7.56 8.13
C TYR A 59 0.62 7.31 9.52
N ASN A 60 0.87 6.05 9.88
CA ASN A 60 1.54 5.75 11.15
C ASN A 60 3.01 6.23 11.11
N MET A 61 3.69 6.09 9.97
CA MET A 61 5.04 6.65 9.81
C MET A 61 5.02 8.17 10.04
N GLU A 62 4.12 8.92 9.39
CA GLU A 62 4.02 10.38 9.53
C GLU A 62 3.83 10.82 11.00
N ILE A 63 3.03 10.08 11.77
CA ILE A 63 2.81 10.35 13.21
C ILE A 63 4.06 10.00 14.04
N PHE A 64 4.73 8.90 13.75
CA PHE A 64 5.81 8.36 14.58
C PHE A 64 7.22 8.78 14.14
N ILE A 65 7.35 9.74 13.24
CA ILE A 65 8.64 10.18 12.69
C ILE A 65 9.67 10.56 13.77
N SER A 66 9.23 11.12 14.90
CA SER A 66 10.10 11.52 16.02
C SER A 66 10.63 10.34 16.85
N CYS A 67 10.08 9.14 16.68
CA CYS A 67 10.44 7.96 17.47
C CYS A 67 11.52 7.07 16.82
N PHE A 68 11.94 7.39 15.59
CA PHE A 68 12.86 6.56 14.82
C PHE A 68 14.06 7.36 14.32
N ASP A 69 15.16 6.66 14.03
CA ASP A 69 16.30 7.25 13.32
C ASP A 69 15.86 7.82 11.97
N LYS A 70 16.09 9.13 11.78
CA LYS A 70 15.60 9.89 10.63
C LYS A 70 16.06 9.30 9.28
N LYS A 71 17.30 8.79 9.21
CA LYS A 71 17.87 8.26 7.97
C LYS A 71 17.20 6.95 7.56
N LYS A 72 17.10 6.00 8.50
CA LYS A 72 16.45 4.70 8.27
C LYS A 72 14.95 4.87 8.02
N PHE A 73 14.29 5.72 8.80
CA PHE A 73 12.88 6.05 8.63
C PHE A 73 12.58 6.66 7.25
N SER A 74 13.33 7.69 6.84
CA SER A 74 13.10 8.37 5.56
C SER A 74 13.30 7.45 4.35
N SER A 75 14.25 6.51 4.44
CA SER A 75 14.49 5.52 3.37
C SER A 75 13.27 4.62 3.14
N LEU A 76 12.68 4.08 4.20
CA LEU A 76 11.46 3.27 4.08
C LEU A 76 10.26 4.12 3.66
N TYR A 77 10.11 5.32 4.25
CA TYR A 77 8.98 6.20 3.98
C TYR A 77 8.87 6.52 2.48
N LYS A 78 9.98 6.85 1.83
CA LYS A 78 10.00 7.12 0.38
C LYS A 78 9.53 5.95 -0.46
N GLN A 79 9.84 4.72 -0.07
CA GLN A 79 9.38 3.53 -0.79
C GLN A 79 7.88 3.31 -0.59
N ILE A 80 7.39 3.46 0.63
CA ILE A 80 5.95 3.36 0.94
C ILE A 80 5.15 4.44 0.19
N GLU A 81 5.63 5.68 0.20
CA GLU A 81 5.04 6.80 -0.53
C GLU A 81 4.98 6.50 -2.02
N TYR A 82 6.10 6.09 -2.62
CA TYR A 82 6.16 5.73 -4.03
C TYR A 82 5.17 4.61 -4.40
N LEU A 83 5.13 3.53 -3.61
CA LEU A 83 4.20 2.42 -3.83
C LEU A 83 2.73 2.85 -3.70
N GLN A 84 2.42 3.67 -2.69
CA GLN A 84 1.08 4.19 -2.49
C GLN A 84 0.64 5.04 -3.69
N ASP A 85 1.46 6.00 -4.11
CA ASP A 85 1.15 6.90 -5.22
C ASP A 85 1.02 6.13 -6.54
N PHE A 86 1.91 5.15 -6.76
CA PHE A 86 1.85 4.27 -7.92
C PHE A 86 0.57 3.44 -7.95
N SER A 87 0.18 2.86 -6.81
CA SER A 87 -1.07 2.10 -6.68
C SER A 87 -2.33 2.96 -6.87
N GLY A 88 -2.23 4.27 -6.58
CA GLY A 88 -3.26 5.28 -6.81
C GLY A 88 -3.55 5.47 -8.30
N LYS A 89 -2.51 5.54 -9.14
CA LYS A 89 -2.66 5.67 -10.60
C LYS A 89 -3.49 4.54 -11.23
N ILE A 90 -3.34 3.31 -10.72
CA ILE A 90 -4.16 2.17 -11.18
C ILE A 90 -5.63 2.37 -10.78
N ARG A 91 -5.89 2.90 -9.58
CA ARG A 91 -7.27 3.19 -9.14
C ARG A 91 -7.90 4.30 -9.96
N ASP A 92 -7.13 5.30 -10.36
CA ASP A 92 -7.61 6.38 -11.23
C ASP A 92 -8.04 5.82 -12.60
N LEU A 93 -7.30 4.86 -13.15
CA LEU A 93 -7.69 4.15 -14.38
C LEU A 93 -8.95 3.31 -14.18
N ASP A 94 -9.12 2.66 -13.02
CA ASP A 94 -10.36 1.94 -12.69
C ASP A 94 -11.57 2.88 -12.65
N ILE A 95 -11.42 4.04 -12.02
CA ILE A 95 -12.47 5.06 -11.94
C ILE A 95 -12.75 5.63 -13.34
N LEU A 96 -11.72 5.89 -14.15
CA LEU A 96 -11.89 6.35 -15.51
C LEU A 96 -12.66 5.34 -16.37
N ALA A 97 -12.34 4.05 -16.25
CA ALA A 97 -13.07 2.98 -16.94
C ALA A 97 -14.55 2.92 -16.49
N GLN A 98 -14.81 3.06 -15.18
CA GLN A 98 -16.18 3.12 -14.62
C GLN A 98 -16.95 4.32 -15.18
N ASN A 99 -16.35 5.50 -15.18
CA ASN A 99 -16.96 6.72 -15.73
C ASN A 99 -17.23 6.60 -17.23
N MET A 100 -16.33 5.99 -18.01
CA MET A 100 -16.59 5.78 -19.44
C MET A 100 -17.73 4.79 -19.70
N ASN A 101 -17.92 3.81 -18.81
CA ASN A 101 -19.05 2.89 -18.91
C ASN A 101 -20.38 3.59 -18.62
N SER A 102 -20.46 4.49 -17.64
CA SER A 102 -21.69 5.25 -17.39
C SER A 102 -22.06 6.19 -18.54
N LEU A 103 -21.09 6.80 -19.23
CA LEU A 103 -21.37 7.61 -20.43
C LEU A 103 -22.03 6.79 -21.56
N LYS A 104 -21.73 5.50 -21.65
CA LYS A 104 -22.39 4.60 -22.62
C LYS A 104 -23.87 4.40 -22.29
N GLU A 105 -24.22 4.37 -20.99
CA GLU A 105 -25.61 4.28 -20.51
C GLU A 105 -26.39 5.56 -20.87
N GLU A 106 -25.71 6.71 -20.85
CA GLU A 106 -26.23 8.00 -21.32
C GLU A 106 -26.25 8.16 -22.85
N LYS A 107 -25.98 7.08 -23.60
CA LYS A 107 -25.94 7.05 -25.09
C LYS A 107 -24.87 7.94 -25.72
N ILE A 108 -23.87 8.39 -24.96
CA ILE A 108 -22.73 9.13 -25.48
C ILE A 108 -21.80 8.15 -26.22
N ARG A 109 -21.42 8.49 -27.45
CA ARG A 109 -20.64 7.61 -28.33
C ARG A 109 -19.16 7.65 -27.93
N VAL A 110 -18.71 6.65 -27.18
CA VAL A 110 -17.30 6.47 -26.83
C VAL A 110 -16.65 5.45 -27.77
N THR A 111 -15.50 5.80 -28.35
CA THR A 111 -14.78 4.94 -29.31
C THR A 111 -14.20 3.71 -28.62
N LYS A 112 -14.32 2.52 -29.24
CA LYS A 112 -13.74 1.26 -28.75
C LYS A 112 -12.22 1.34 -28.50
N THR A 113 -11.51 2.18 -29.24
CA THR A 113 -10.06 2.43 -29.07
C THR A 113 -9.72 3.04 -27.71
N MET A 114 -10.60 3.87 -27.15
CA MET A 114 -10.39 4.48 -25.82
C MET A 114 -10.47 3.43 -24.71
N PHE A 115 -11.46 2.55 -24.75
CA PHE A 115 -11.58 1.44 -23.80
C PHE A 115 -10.39 0.49 -23.87
N LYS A 116 -9.93 0.17 -25.09
CA LYS A 116 -8.74 -0.66 -25.30
C LYS A 116 -7.50 -0.02 -24.67
N ARG A 117 -7.28 1.29 -24.90
CA ARG A 117 -6.12 2.02 -24.34
C ARG A 117 -6.12 2.06 -22.81
N ILE A 118 -7.28 2.21 -22.18
CA ILE A 118 -7.39 2.18 -20.71
C ILE A 118 -7.04 0.79 -20.18
N GLY A 119 -7.54 -0.26 -20.82
CA GLY A 119 -7.21 -1.66 -20.48
C GLY A 119 -5.71 -1.93 -20.55
N GLU A 120 -5.08 -1.57 -21.68
CA GLU A 120 -3.63 -1.74 -21.90
C GLU A 120 -2.80 -0.94 -20.88
N GLN A 121 -3.17 0.30 -20.59
CA GLN A 121 -2.47 1.08 -19.56
C GLN A 121 -2.60 0.42 -18.20
N LYS A 122 -3.81 -0.02 -17.82
CA LYS A 122 -4.04 -0.66 -16.53
C LYS A 122 -3.20 -1.93 -16.38
N GLU A 123 -3.11 -2.76 -17.41
CA GLU A 123 -2.30 -3.97 -17.43
C GLU A 123 -0.81 -3.64 -17.23
N ASN A 124 -0.28 -2.68 -18.00
CA ASN A 124 1.10 -2.21 -17.85
C ASN A 124 1.39 -1.67 -16.43
N PHE A 125 0.47 -0.90 -15.85
CA PHE A 125 0.63 -0.41 -14.48
C PHE A 125 0.57 -1.57 -13.47
N ASN A 126 -0.29 -2.57 -13.66
CA ASN A 126 -0.34 -3.74 -12.79
C ASN A 126 0.97 -4.53 -12.82
N GLU A 127 1.54 -4.77 -13.99
CA GLU A 127 2.84 -5.45 -14.12
C GLU A 127 3.96 -4.67 -13.43
N ASN A 128 4.01 -3.36 -13.65
CA ASN A 128 4.98 -2.51 -12.98
C ASN A 128 4.78 -2.49 -11.46
N LEU A 129 3.53 -2.48 -10.97
CA LEU A 129 3.27 -2.55 -9.53
C LEU A 129 3.82 -3.85 -8.95
N LYS A 130 3.62 -4.98 -9.63
CA LYS A 130 4.18 -6.28 -9.20
C LYS A 130 5.68 -6.23 -9.05
N LEU A 131 6.38 -5.66 -10.03
CA LEU A 131 7.83 -5.47 -9.97
C LEU A 131 8.24 -4.59 -8.80
N GLU A 132 7.55 -3.48 -8.56
CA GLU A 132 7.87 -2.56 -7.46
C GLU A 132 7.57 -3.15 -6.08
N LEU A 133 6.48 -3.89 -5.93
CA LEU A 133 6.17 -4.64 -4.71
C LEU A 133 7.23 -5.72 -4.45
N MET A 134 7.68 -6.43 -5.49
CA MET A 134 8.75 -7.42 -5.36
C MET A 134 10.08 -6.77 -4.98
N LYS A 135 10.44 -5.62 -5.56
CA LYS A 135 11.65 -4.87 -5.15
C LYS A 135 11.56 -4.41 -3.70
N PHE A 136 10.38 -3.95 -3.27
CA PHE A 136 10.15 -3.48 -1.90
C PHE A 136 10.32 -4.59 -0.87
N THR A 137 9.74 -5.78 -1.10
CA THR A 137 9.83 -6.92 -0.17
C THR A 137 11.28 -7.41 0.03
N HIS A 138 12.15 -7.19 -0.95
CA HIS A 138 13.58 -7.53 -0.88
C HIS A 138 14.48 -6.32 -0.57
N SER A 139 13.89 -5.16 -0.24
CA SER A 139 14.66 -3.93 -0.08
C SER A 139 15.48 -3.91 1.22
N LYS A 140 16.69 -3.33 1.13
CA LYS A 140 17.49 -3.03 2.33
C LYS A 140 16.78 -2.05 3.28
N ALA A 141 15.94 -1.16 2.75
CA ALA A 141 15.20 -0.20 3.55
C ALA A 141 14.21 -0.91 4.49
N LEU A 142 13.43 -1.87 3.97
CA LEU A 142 12.53 -2.70 4.76
C LEU A 142 13.28 -3.49 5.81
N SER A 143 14.33 -4.23 5.42
CA SER A 143 15.11 -5.04 6.37
C SER A 143 15.73 -4.18 7.49
N ASN A 144 16.28 -3.01 7.14
CA ASN A 144 16.87 -2.11 8.14
C ASN A 144 15.83 -1.51 9.08
N PHE A 145 14.62 -1.24 8.60
CA PHE A 145 13.54 -0.71 9.43
C PHE A 145 12.95 -1.81 10.33
N GLN A 146 12.78 -3.04 9.85
CA GLN A 146 12.38 -4.17 10.69
C GLN A 146 13.36 -4.38 11.86
N LYS A 147 14.66 -4.23 11.63
CA LYS A 147 15.70 -4.27 12.69
C LYS A 147 15.60 -3.13 13.71
N LEU A 148 14.93 -2.01 13.39
CA LEU A 148 14.67 -0.94 14.36
C LEU A 148 13.45 -1.25 15.24
N LEU A 149 12.57 -2.12 14.78
CA LEU A 149 11.34 -2.49 15.47
C LEU A 149 11.56 -3.66 16.42
N SER A 150 12.55 -4.53 16.15
CA SER A 150 12.99 -5.58 17.07
C SER A 150 13.93 -5.02 18.14
N TYR A 151 13.40 -4.91 19.37
CA TYR A 151 14.16 -4.74 20.62
C TYR A 151 13.67 -5.77 21.63
#